data_AF-A0A7L2F0I8-F1
#
_entry.id   AF-A0A7L2F0I8-F1
#
_cell.length_a   1.000
_cell.length_b   1.000
_cell.length_c   1.000
_cell.angle_alpha   90.00
_cell.angle_beta   90.00
_cell.angle_gamma   90.00
#
_symmetry.space_group_name_H-M   'P 1'
#
loop_
_entity.id
_entity.type
_entity.pdbx_description
1 polymer ?
#
loop_
_entity_poly.entity_id
_entity_poly.type
_entity_poly.pdbx_seq_one_letter_code
_entity_poly.pdbx_strand_id
1 'polypeptide(L)'
;DVQFVDIDYMERNLDFTLSPRFAGLPALINKIKAEGMRFIIILDPAISGNETNYPAFTRGVADNIFVQWPDTKEILYSKVWSFLPNVQINESLPHEDQVEKYVSHCAFPDFFRNSTAEWYKREILEVYNNPDPLKSLKFDGLWTDMNEPAAFMNGAMGGCKNELLNYPPYMPHLGYRSTGLIHKTPCMEGLHYLPDGTPARHYDVHSLYGWSQARPSLEALQAATKERGIVISRSTYPSSGRWVGHWLGDNTAAWDQLHKSIIGTCQGKGLRAWEHP
;
A
#
# COMPACT_ATOMS: atom_id res chain seq x y z
N ASP A 1 -11.24 5.58 21.92
CA ASP A 1 -11.71 4.34 21.28
C ASP A 1 -10.64 3.61 20.49
N VAL A 2 -9.88 4.28 19.60
CA VAL A 2 -8.95 3.59 18.69
C VAL A 2 -7.51 4.04 18.91
N GLN A 3 -6.58 3.09 19.03
CA GLN A 3 -5.12 3.32 18.99
C GLN A 3 -4.54 2.78 17.67
N PHE A 4 -3.47 3.42 17.20
CA PHE A 4 -2.79 3.07 15.96
C PHE A 4 -1.32 2.72 16.21
N VAL A 5 -0.72 2.06 15.22
CA VAL A 5 0.73 1.95 15.08
C VAL A 5 1.09 2.08 13.60
N ASP A 6 2.13 2.89 13.34
CA ASP A 6 2.72 3.08 12.02
C ASP A 6 3.71 1.95 11.71
N ILE A 7 4.40 1.97 10.57
CA ILE A 7 5.30 0.93 10.06
C ILE A 7 6.40 0.50 11.03
N ASP A 8 6.66 1.26 12.11
CA ASP A 8 7.60 0.93 13.17
C ASP A 8 7.39 -0.46 13.80
N TYR A 9 6.15 -0.95 13.83
CA TYR A 9 5.87 -2.29 14.37
C TYR A 9 6.41 -3.41 13.49
N MET A 10 6.63 -3.14 12.21
CA MET A 10 7.13 -4.09 11.24
C MET A 10 8.64 -4.25 11.38
N GLU A 11 9.15 -5.46 11.15
CA GLU A 11 10.58 -5.69 11.09
C GLU A 11 11.13 -5.03 9.81
N ARG A 12 11.96 -3.98 9.94
CA ARG A 12 12.54 -3.24 8.81
C ARG A 12 11.51 -2.74 7.79
N ASN A 13 10.30 -2.41 8.25
CA ASN A 13 9.19 -1.96 7.40
C ASN A 13 8.77 -3.02 6.37
N LEU A 14 8.83 -4.30 6.74
CA LEU A 14 8.33 -5.43 5.95
C LEU A 14 6.89 -5.73 6.36
N ASP A 15 5.93 -5.61 5.44
CA ASP A 15 4.54 -5.96 5.72
C ASP A 15 4.40 -7.37 6.31
N PHE A 16 3.39 -7.55 7.17
CA PHE A 16 3.08 -8.83 7.81
C PHE A 16 4.16 -9.40 8.75
N THR A 17 5.16 -8.59 9.13
CA THR A 17 6.16 -8.96 10.12
C THR A 17 5.97 -8.23 11.45
N LEU A 18 6.63 -8.69 12.51
CA LEU A 18 6.63 -8.04 13.82
C LEU A 18 8.08 -7.82 14.27
N SER A 19 8.46 -6.55 14.44
CA SER A 19 9.77 -6.14 14.91
C SER A 19 10.06 -6.70 16.31
N PRO A 20 11.30 -7.15 16.59
CA PRO A 20 11.71 -7.52 17.94
C PRO A 20 11.52 -6.38 18.96
N ARG A 21 11.62 -5.13 18.53
CA ARG A 21 11.35 -3.94 19.37
C ARG A 21 9.87 -3.83 19.80
N PHE A 22 8.98 -4.47 19.06
CA PHE A 22 7.53 -4.50 19.26
C PHE A 22 7.02 -5.88 19.69
N ALA A 23 7.88 -6.76 20.22
CA ALA A 23 7.47 -8.09 20.67
C ALA A 23 6.32 -8.08 21.72
N GLY A 24 6.17 -7.00 22.48
CA GLY A 24 5.07 -6.81 23.45
C GLY A 24 3.78 -6.23 22.87
N LEU A 25 3.77 -5.81 21.60
CA LEU A 25 2.60 -5.20 20.95
C LEU A 25 1.35 -6.10 20.97
N PRO A 26 1.42 -7.42 20.67
CA PRO A 26 0.29 -8.34 20.81
C PRO A 26 -0.38 -8.27 22.20
N ALA A 27 0.42 -8.25 23.27
CA ALA A 27 -0.07 -8.17 24.64
C ALA A 27 -0.73 -6.81 24.93
N LEU A 28 -0.16 -5.71 24.41
CA LEU A 28 -0.75 -4.37 24.52
C LEU A 28 -2.12 -4.31 23.83
N ILE A 29 -2.22 -4.79 22.58
CA ILE A 29 -3.47 -4.83 21.82
C ILE A 29 -4.55 -5.59 22.61
N ASN A 30 -4.23 -6.79 23.09
CA ASN A 30 -5.18 -7.60 23.86
C ASN A 30 -5.62 -6.91 25.15
N LYS A 31 -4.68 -6.26 25.86
CA LYS A 31 -4.99 -5.52 27.10
C LYS A 31 -5.96 -4.37 26.84
N ILE A 32 -5.64 -3.47 25.92
CA ILE A 32 -6.49 -2.29 25.69
C ILE A 32 -7.86 -2.67 25.12
N LYS A 33 -7.94 -3.78 24.35
CA LYS A 33 -9.21 -4.30 23.87
C LYS A 33 -10.08 -4.87 24.99
N ALA A 34 -9.48 -5.52 25.99
CA ALA A 34 -10.19 -5.95 27.18
C ALA A 34 -10.75 -4.76 28.00
N GLU A 35 -10.12 -3.59 27.87
CA GLU A 35 -10.55 -2.31 28.46
C GLU A 35 -11.56 -1.55 27.57
N GLY A 36 -11.98 -2.12 26.44
CA GLY A 36 -12.99 -1.55 25.54
C GLY A 36 -12.45 -0.72 24.39
N MET A 37 -11.12 -0.64 24.21
CA MET A 37 -10.51 0.03 23.06
C MET A 37 -10.47 -0.89 21.81
N ARG A 38 -10.09 -0.29 20.68
CA ARG A 38 -9.90 -0.93 19.38
C ARG A 38 -8.53 -0.55 18.83
N PHE A 39 -8.01 -1.34 17.90
CA PHE A 39 -6.66 -1.13 17.35
C PHE A 39 -6.63 -1.18 15.83
N ILE A 40 -5.93 -0.26 15.18
CA ILE A 40 -5.73 -0.26 13.72
C ILE A 40 -4.24 -0.34 13.41
N ILE A 41 -3.88 -1.20 12.46
CA ILE A 41 -2.51 -1.32 11.93
C ILE A 41 -2.45 -0.75 10.53
N ILE A 42 -1.30 -0.15 10.17
CA ILE A 42 -0.98 0.22 8.79
C ILE A 42 -0.51 -1.00 8.00
N LEU A 43 -0.79 -1.01 6.70
CA LEU A 43 -0.21 -1.90 5.70
C LEU A 43 0.10 -1.11 4.45
N ASP A 44 1.27 -1.36 3.86
CA ASP A 44 1.63 -0.85 2.55
C ASP A 44 1.31 -1.90 1.47
N PRO A 45 1.30 -1.53 0.19
CA PRO A 45 1.12 -2.53 -0.87
C PRO A 45 2.45 -3.17 -1.27
N ALA A 46 3.58 -2.51 -1.04
CA ALA A 46 4.86 -2.86 -1.62
C ALA A 46 5.57 -3.96 -0.82
N ILE A 47 5.89 -5.08 -1.46
CA ILE A 47 6.49 -6.25 -0.80
C ILE A 47 7.97 -6.38 -1.15
N SER A 48 8.84 -6.37 -0.15
CA SER A 48 10.29 -6.55 -0.32
C SER A 48 10.64 -7.89 -0.99
N GLY A 49 11.41 -7.84 -2.07
CA GLY A 49 11.88 -9.00 -2.83
C GLY A 49 13.33 -9.42 -2.57
N ASN A 50 14.03 -8.75 -1.64
CA ASN A 50 15.42 -9.09 -1.29
C ASN A 50 15.55 -10.01 -0.07
N GLU A 51 14.44 -10.53 0.44
CA GLU A 51 14.42 -11.35 1.66
C GLU A 51 14.52 -12.85 1.34
N THR A 52 15.29 -13.59 2.16
CA THR A 52 15.45 -15.04 1.98
C THR A 52 14.28 -15.84 2.56
N ASN A 53 13.73 -15.41 3.71
CA ASN A 53 12.71 -16.14 4.46
C ASN A 53 11.49 -15.25 4.72
N TYR A 54 10.80 -14.86 3.65
CA TYR A 54 9.66 -13.95 3.73
C TYR A 54 8.42 -14.54 3.03
N PRO A 55 7.49 -15.19 3.78
CA PRO A 55 6.36 -15.89 3.19
C PRO A 55 5.48 -15.02 2.29
N ALA A 56 5.24 -13.76 2.67
CA ALA A 56 4.44 -12.84 1.88
C ALA A 56 5.00 -12.69 0.45
N PHE A 57 6.31 -12.47 0.32
CA PHE A 57 6.97 -12.40 -0.99
C PHE A 57 6.99 -13.76 -1.69
N THR A 58 7.49 -14.82 -1.03
CA THR A 58 7.66 -16.14 -1.64
C THR A 58 6.34 -16.71 -2.17
N ARG A 59 5.26 -16.58 -1.39
CA ARG A 59 3.93 -17.02 -1.82
C ARG A 59 3.36 -16.10 -2.89
N GLY A 60 3.65 -14.80 -2.86
CA GLY A 60 3.23 -13.88 -3.90
C GLY A 60 3.87 -14.19 -5.26
N VAL A 61 5.14 -14.60 -5.27
CA VAL A 61 5.81 -15.11 -6.47
C VAL A 61 5.14 -16.40 -6.94
N ALA A 62 4.88 -17.34 -6.04
CA ALA A 62 4.24 -18.62 -6.37
C ALA A 62 2.81 -18.44 -6.94
N ASP A 63 2.04 -17.51 -6.38
CA ASP A 63 0.67 -17.19 -6.80
C ASP A 63 0.63 -16.23 -8.01
N ASN A 64 1.79 -15.81 -8.53
CA ASN A 64 1.96 -14.91 -9.66
C ASN A 64 1.13 -13.61 -9.54
N ILE A 65 1.29 -12.92 -8.40
CA ILE A 65 0.45 -11.75 -8.05
C ILE A 65 1.11 -10.40 -8.36
N PHE A 66 2.42 -10.35 -8.59
CA PHE A 66 3.12 -9.08 -8.77
C PHE A 66 2.98 -8.51 -10.18
N VAL A 67 3.02 -7.18 -10.29
CA VAL A 67 3.13 -6.43 -11.55
C VAL A 67 4.45 -6.82 -12.23
N GLN A 68 4.37 -7.06 -13.54
CA GLN A 68 5.50 -7.58 -14.33
C GLN A 68 5.81 -6.69 -15.52
N TRP A 69 7.03 -6.84 -16.05
CA TRP A 69 7.36 -6.32 -17.36
C TRP A 69 6.58 -7.04 -18.46
N PRO A 70 6.06 -6.32 -19.47
CA PRO A 70 5.20 -6.93 -20.50
C PRO A 70 5.95 -7.91 -21.41
N ASP A 71 7.25 -7.67 -21.63
CA ASP A 71 8.14 -8.44 -22.52
C ASP A 71 8.75 -9.67 -21.84
N THR A 72 9.31 -9.51 -20.65
CA THR A 72 10.03 -10.60 -19.96
C THR A 72 9.17 -11.39 -18.97
N LYS A 73 8.03 -10.82 -18.55
CA LYS A 73 7.22 -11.31 -17.41
C LYS A 73 7.98 -11.36 -16.08
N GLU A 74 9.16 -10.74 -16.00
CA GLU A 74 9.86 -10.57 -14.74
C GLU A 74 9.16 -9.53 -13.87
N ILE A 75 9.30 -9.64 -12.56
CA ILE A 75 8.71 -8.70 -11.60
C ILE A 75 9.28 -7.30 -11.84
N LEU A 76 8.39 -6.32 -11.88
CA LEU A 76 8.76 -4.91 -11.95
C LEU A 76 9.01 -4.41 -10.52
N TYR A 77 10.28 -4.17 -10.19
CA TYR A 77 10.69 -3.68 -8.88
C TYR A 77 10.82 -2.17 -8.86
N SER A 78 10.41 -1.55 -7.75
CA SER A 78 10.73 -0.16 -7.39
C SER A 78 11.26 -0.11 -5.95
N LYS A 79 11.18 1.03 -5.27
CA LYS A 79 11.67 1.22 -3.90
C LYS A 79 10.66 1.96 -3.03
N VAL A 80 10.42 1.51 -1.81
CA VAL A 80 9.53 2.14 -0.81
C VAL A 80 10.16 2.06 0.60
N TRP A 81 9.42 1.66 1.64
CA TRP A 81 9.88 1.78 3.02
C TRP A 81 10.81 0.65 3.49
N SER A 82 10.73 -0.53 2.87
CA SER A 82 11.45 -1.71 3.35
C SER A 82 12.96 -1.58 3.19
N PHE A 83 13.71 -1.89 4.25
CA PHE A 83 15.17 -1.86 4.22
C PHE A 83 15.77 -3.24 3.89
N LEU A 84 16.91 -3.25 3.20
CA LEU A 84 17.71 -4.43 2.91
C LEU A 84 18.10 -5.19 4.20
N PRO A 85 18.31 -6.52 4.12
CA PRO A 85 18.81 -7.28 5.26
C PRO A 85 20.29 -6.97 5.51
N ASN A 86 20.71 -7.01 6.78
CA ASN A 86 22.10 -6.86 7.20
C ASN A 86 22.78 -5.54 6.82
N VAL A 87 22.01 -4.46 6.62
CA VAL A 87 22.54 -3.10 6.44
C VAL A 87 22.43 -2.28 7.73
N GLN A 88 23.38 -1.40 7.96
CA GLN A 88 23.33 -0.41 9.04
C GLN A 88 22.89 0.93 8.44
N ILE A 89 21.74 1.44 8.90
CA ILE A 89 21.15 2.67 8.38
C ILE A 89 21.89 3.87 8.97
N ASN A 90 22.45 4.71 8.10
CA ASN A 90 22.94 6.03 8.48
C ASN A 90 21.84 7.07 8.23
N GLU A 91 21.08 7.38 9.28
CA GLU A 91 19.96 8.33 9.23
C GLU A 91 20.40 9.78 8.94
N SER A 92 21.70 10.09 9.05
CA SER A 92 22.25 11.42 8.72
C SER A 92 22.43 11.64 7.21
N LEU A 93 22.33 10.58 6.38
CA LEU A 93 22.43 10.73 4.93
C LEU A 93 21.17 11.42 4.36
N PRO A 94 21.28 12.15 3.24
CA PRO A 94 20.13 12.60 2.49
C PRO A 94 19.17 11.44 2.17
N HIS A 95 17.86 11.70 2.15
CA HIS A 95 16.86 10.66 1.93
C HIS A 95 17.10 9.88 0.62
N GLU A 96 17.46 10.57 -0.47
CA GLU A 96 17.75 9.93 -1.76
C GLU A 96 18.93 8.93 -1.66
N ASP A 97 19.99 9.29 -0.94
CA ASP A 97 21.13 8.40 -0.68
C ASP A 97 20.72 7.19 0.17
N GLN A 98 19.82 7.38 1.14
CA GLN A 98 19.28 6.28 1.95
C GLN A 98 18.45 5.32 1.08
N VAL A 99 17.61 5.87 0.20
CA VAL A 99 16.81 5.07 -0.75
C VAL A 99 17.73 4.29 -1.68
N GLU A 100 18.78 4.90 -2.20
CA GLU A 100 19.73 4.21 -3.08
C GLU A 100 20.45 3.07 -2.34
N LYS A 101 21.00 3.34 -1.16
CA LYS A 101 21.91 2.43 -0.45
C LYS A 101 21.23 1.36 0.38
N TYR A 102 20.08 1.67 0.98
CA TYR A 102 19.53 0.86 2.07
C TYR A 102 18.15 0.29 1.78
N VAL A 103 17.37 0.91 0.91
CA VAL A 103 16.00 0.45 0.61
C VAL A 103 16.03 -0.75 -0.33
N SER A 104 15.24 -1.77 -0.01
CA SER A 104 15.12 -2.99 -0.79
C SER A 104 14.31 -2.79 -2.05
N HIS A 105 14.49 -3.70 -3.00
CA HIS A 105 13.64 -3.83 -4.17
C HIS A 105 12.26 -4.28 -3.72
N CYS A 106 11.24 -3.53 -4.09
CA CYS A 106 9.86 -3.77 -3.71
C CYS A 106 9.02 -4.11 -4.94
N ALA A 107 8.27 -5.20 -4.84
CA ALA A 107 7.31 -5.66 -5.83
C ALA A 107 5.90 -5.17 -5.47
N PHE A 108 5.10 -4.80 -6.47
CA PHE A 108 3.74 -4.29 -6.27
C PHE A 108 2.72 -5.37 -6.66
N PRO A 109 1.83 -5.81 -5.74
CA PRO A 109 0.74 -6.71 -6.05
C PRO A 109 -0.27 -6.10 -7.03
N ASP A 110 -0.73 -6.91 -7.97
CA ASP A 110 -1.77 -6.57 -8.92
C ASP A 110 -3.15 -6.91 -8.32
N PHE A 111 -3.73 -5.98 -7.56
CA PHE A 111 -4.99 -6.19 -6.84
C PHE A 111 -6.23 -6.34 -7.73
N PHE A 112 -6.10 -6.24 -9.06
CA PHE A 112 -7.17 -6.63 -9.98
C PHE A 112 -7.35 -8.15 -10.08
N ARG A 113 -6.32 -8.93 -9.75
CA ARG A 113 -6.35 -10.39 -9.87
C ARG A 113 -7.05 -11.02 -8.66
N ASN A 114 -7.87 -12.04 -8.94
CA ASN A 114 -8.46 -12.87 -7.90
C ASN A 114 -7.39 -13.61 -7.06
N SER A 115 -6.26 -14.01 -7.66
CA SER A 115 -5.15 -14.62 -6.93
C SER A 115 -4.52 -13.68 -5.91
N THR A 116 -4.40 -12.39 -6.23
CA THR A 116 -3.91 -11.37 -5.30
C THR A 116 -4.86 -11.18 -4.13
N ALA A 117 -6.17 -11.22 -4.35
CA ALA A 117 -7.15 -11.14 -3.27
C ALA A 117 -7.04 -12.31 -2.29
N GLU A 118 -6.86 -13.54 -2.80
CA GLU A 118 -6.68 -14.73 -1.95
C GLU A 118 -5.33 -14.70 -1.20
N TRP A 119 -4.25 -14.31 -1.88
CA TRP A 119 -2.94 -14.10 -1.26
C TRP A 119 -3.05 -13.06 -0.13
N TYR A 120 -3.60 -11.89 -0.39
CA TYR A 120 -3.68 -10.79 0.58
C TYR A 120 -4.53 -11.17 1.80
N LYS A 121 -5.66 -11.85 1.55
CA LYS A 121 -6.50 -12.40 2.62
C LYS A 121 -5.76 -13.41 3.48
N ARG A 122 -4.97 -14.30 2.88
CA ARG A 122 -4.15 -15.27 3.63
C ARG A 122 -3.13 -14.57 4.51
N GLU A 123 -2.37 -13.61 3.99
CA GLU A 123 -1.36 -12.90 4.76
C GLU A 123 -1.99 -12.09 5.92
N ILE A 124 -3.12 -11.40 5.70
CA ILE A 124 -3.87 -10.70 6.76
C ILE A 124 -4.38 -11.68 7.84
N LEU A 125 -4.89 -12.85 7.44
CA LEU A 125 -5.36 -13.86 8.37
C LEU A 125 -4.22 -14.42 9.24
N GLU A 126 -3.02 -14.58 8.68
CA GLU A 126 -1.84 -15.04 9.42
C GLU A 126 -1.25 -13.95 10.33
N VAL A 127 -1.37 -12.67 10.01
CA VAL A 127 -1.06 -11.60 10.99
C VAL A 127 -2.03 -11.66 12.17
N TYR A 128 -3.32 -11.84 11.89
CA TYR A 128 -4.35 -11.89 12.93
C TYR A 128 -4.25 -13.18 13.79
N ASN A 129 -4.00 -14.32 13.17
CA ASN A 129 -3.86 -15.64 13.78
C ASN A 129 -2.50 -16.26 13.41
N ASN A 130 -1.44 -15.71 13.98
CA ASN A 130 -0.08 -16.13 13.66
C ASN A 130 0.19 -17.58 14.13
N PRO A 131 0.95 -18.39 13.37
CA PRO A 131 1.38 -19.71 13.81
C PRO A 131 2.09 -19.72 15.16
N ASP A 132 2.78 -18.62 15.50
CA ASP A 132 3.20 -18.30 16.87
C ASP A 132 2.13 -17.40 17.53
N PRO A 133 1.30 -17.94 18.45
CA PRO A 133 0.22 -17.17 19.06
C PRO A 133 0.69 -15.91 19.79
N LEU A 134 1.94 -15.88 20.28
CA LEU A 134 2.51 -14.71 20.95
C LEU A 134 2.73 -13.53 19.99
N LYS A 135 2.73 -13.77 18.67
CA LYS A 135 2.89 -12.76 17.63
C LYS A 135 1.59 -12.36 16.94
N SER A 136 0.45 -12.95 17.35
CA SER A 136 -0.85 -12.64 16.76
C SER A 136 -1.29 -11.20 17.08
N LEU A 137 -1.55 -10.38 16.06
CA LEU A 137 -2.03 -9.01 16.22
C LEU A 137 -3.54 -8.95 16.04
N LYS A 138 -4.29 -8.78 17.13
CA LYS A 138 -5.77 -8.74 17.11
C LYS A 138 -6.33 -7.37 16.74
N PHE A 139 -5.97 -6.85 15.56
CA PHE A 139 -6.47 -5.56 15.04
C PHE A 139 -7.99 -5.58 14.75
N ASP A 140 -8.60 -4.40 14.70
CA ASP A 140 -10.03 -4.17 14.44
C ASP A 140 -10.28 -3.42 13.13
N GLY A 141 -9.23 -2.85 12.55
CA GLY A 141 -9.26 -2.17 11.27
C GLY A 141 -7.89 -2.16 10.61
N LEU A 142 -7.89 -1.79 9.33
CA LEU A 142 -6.68 -1.66 8.51
C LEU A 142 -6.55 -0.23 8.02
N TRP A 143 -5.33 0.25 7.94
CA TRP A 143 -4.96 1.48 7.28
C TRP A 143 -4.08 1.13 6.09
N THR A 144 -4.64 1.18 4.88
CA THR A 144 -3.90 0.89 3.64
C THR A 144 -3.32 2.19 3.08
N ASP A 145 -2.03 2.39 3.26
CA ASP A 145 -1.34 3.60 2.82
C ASP A 145 -0.44 3.32 1.61
N MET A 146 0.22 4.36 1.08
CA MET A 146 1.21 4.26 0.02
C MET A 146 0.68 3.64 -1.29
N ASN A 147 -0.64 3.63 -1.47
CA ASN A 147 -1.33 2.86 -2.49
C ASN A 147 -1.80 3.66 -3.71
N GLU A 148 -1.11 4.75 -4.05
CA GLU A 148 -1.27 5.42 -5.34
C GLU A 148 -1.06 4.52 -6.55
N PRO A 149 -0.01 3.66 -6.68
CA PRO A 149 1.02 3.22 -5.72
C PRO A 149 2.26 4.11 -5.65
N ALA A 150 2.63 4.52 -4.43
CA ALA A 150 3.79 5.38 -4.22
C ALA A 150 5.11 4.61 -4.31
N ALA A 151 6.11 5.26 -4.88
CA ALA A 151 7.49 4.81 -4.90
C ALA A 151 8.46 5.97 -4.61
N PHE A 152 9.62 5.65 -4.04
CA PHE A 152 10.70 6.61 -3.77
C PHE A 152 11.64 6.84 -4.94
N MET A 153 11.47 6.07 -6.00
CA MET A 153 12.13 6.30 -7.26
C MET A 153 11.11 6.58 -8.37
N ASN A 154 11.56 7.24 -9.43
CA ASN A 154 10.72 7.47 -10.60
C ASN A 154 10.77 6.23 -11.50
N GLY A 155 9.68 5.47 -11.54
CA GLY A 155 9.60 4.23 -12.31
C GLY A 155 10.11 3.01 -11.55
N ALA A 156 11.01 2.26 -12.20
CA ALA A 156 11.48 0.95 -11.75
C ALA A 156 13.00 0.87 -11.68
N MET A 157 13.49 -0.15 -10.99
CA MET A 157 14.90 -0.56 -11.00
C MET A 157 15.35 -0.82 -12.44
N GLY A 158 16.43 -0.17 -12.86
CA GLY A 158 16.93 -0.24 -14.24
C GLY A 158 16.28 0.74 -15.23
N GLY A 159 15.34 1.57 -14.76
CA GLY A 159 14.63 2.56 -15.59
C GLY A 159 13.43 1.99 -16.33
N CYS A 160 12.70 2.86 -17.02
CA CYS A 160 11.55 2.48 -17.84
C CYS A 160 11.95 2.38 -19.33
N LYS A 161 11.30 1.48 -20.06
CA LYS A 161 11.61 1.12 -21.45
C LYS A 161 10.73 1.85 -22.47
N ASN A 162 9.52 2.26 -22.12
CA ASN A 162 8.56 2.84 -23.07
C ASN A 162 8.39 4.36 -22.93
N GLU A 163 9.10 5.13 -23.75
CA GLU A 163 9.03 6.61 -23.79
C GLU A 163 7.59 7.14 -23.96
N LEU A 164 6.80 6.59 -24.87
CA LEU A 164 5.45 7.11 -25.17
C LEU A 164 4.46 6.92 -24.00
N LEU A 165 4.63 5.87 -23.20
CA LEU A 165 3.79 5.64 -22.02
C LEU A 165 4.25 6.51 -20.84
N ASN A 166 5.56 6.66 -20.64
CA ASN A 166 6.10 7.40 -19.51
C ASN A 166 6.10 8.93 -19.75
N TYR A 167 6.22 9.34 -21.01
CA TYR A 167 6.19 10.71 -21.51
C TYR A 167 5.19 10.84 -22.68
N PRO A 168 3.86 10.78 -22.41
CA PRO A 168 2.86 10.87 -23.46
C PRO A 168 2.95 12.17 -24.26
N PRO A 169 2.52 12.16 -25.55
CA PRO A 169 2.52 13.35 -26.41
C PRO A 169 1.84 14.56 -25.78
N TYR A 170 0.81 14.31 -24.96
CA TYR A 170 0.22 15.29 -24.08
C TYR A 170 0.46 14.88 -22.64
N MET A 171 1.40 15.57 -21.97
CA MET A 171 1.58 15.45 -20.53
C MET A 171 0.54 16.31 -19.81
N PRO A 172 -0.35 15.74 -18.98
CA PRO A 172 -1.29 16.52 -18.18
C PRO A 172 -0.57 17.50 -17.25
N HIS A 173 -1.30 18.49 -16.74
CA HIS A 173 -0.77 19.48 -15.79
C HIS A 173 -0.63 18.88 -14.38
N LEU A 174 0.36 17.99 -14.21
CA LEU A 174 0.73 17.34 -12.95
C LEU A 174 1.83 18.15 -12.23
N GLY A 175 1.98 17.92 -10.92
CA GLY A 175 2.93 18.67 -10.07
C GLY A 175 4.38 18.63 -10.54
N TYR A 176 4.84 17.50 -11.09
CA TYR A 176 6.21 17.29 -11.57
C TYR A 176 6.23 16.87 -13.05
N ARG A 177 5.65 17.73 -13.90
CA ARG A 177 5.41 17.46 -15.33
C ARG A 177 6.64 17.01 -16.12
N SER A 178 7.82 17.57 -15.82
CA SER A 178 9.07 17.26 -16.52
C SER A 178 9.59 15.84 -16.27
N THR A 179 9.17 15.21 -15.17
CA THR A 179 9.61 13.86 -14.77
C THR A 179 8.76 12.77 -15.42
N GLY A 180 7.71 13.13 -16.15
CA GLY A 180 6.79 12.18 -16.76
C GLY A 180 5.76 11.62 -15.78
N LEU A 181 4.95 10.67 -16.27
CA LEU A 181 3.95 9.99 -15.43
C LEU A 181 4.59 9.11 -14.35
N ILE A 182 5.86 8.73 -14.53
CA ILE A 182 6.63 7.87 -13.62
C ILE A 182 7.04 8.54 -12.32
N HIS A 183 6.71 9.82 -12.13
CA HIS A 183 7.12 10.54 -10.94
C HIS A 183 6.56 9.87 -9.67
N LYS A 184 7.46 9.36 -8.82
CA LYS A 184 7.13 8.68 -7.55
C LYS A 184 6.13 7.52 -7.68
N THR A 185 6.18 6.77 -8.78
CA THR A 185 5.32 5.61 -9.04
C THR A 185 6.03 4.62 -9.99
N PRO A 186 5.65 3.33 -10.03
CA PRO A 186 6.17 2.35 -11.00
C PRO A 186 5.97 2.76 -12.48
N CYS A 187 6.74 2.13 -13.38
CA CYS A 187 6.70 2.42 -14.82
C CYS A 187 5.32 2.18 -15.45
N MET A 188 4.93 3.02 -16.40
CA MET A 188 3.59 3.00 -17.02
C MET A 188 3.33 1.77 -17.90
N GLU A 189 4.37 1.10 -18.37
CA GLU A 189 4.29 -0.16 -19.11
C GLU A 189 4.08 -1.40 -18.22
N GLY A 190 4.10 -1.25 -16.88
CA GLY A 190 3.86 -2.34 -15.95
C GLY A 190 2.57 -3.08 -16.28
N LEU A 191 2.64 -4.41 -16.35
CA LEU A 191 1.53 -5.23 -16.80
C LEU A 191 0.66 -5.70 -15.64
N HIS A 192 -0.61 -5.34 -15.72
CA HIS A 192 -1.71 -5.78 -14.87
C HIS A 192 -2.65 -6.72 -15.64
N TYR A 193 -3.50 -7.44 -14.92
CA TYR A 193 -4.54 -8.29 -15.47
C TYR A 193 -5.85 -8.01 -14.75
N LEU A 194 -6.86 -7.60 -15.52
CA LEU A 194 -8.21 -7.36 -15.04
C LEU A 194 -8.86 -8.68 -14.55
N PRO A 195 -9.96 -8.62 -13.78
CA PRO A 195 -10.61 -9.82 -13.25
C PRO A 195 -11.06 -10.84 -14.30
N ASP A 196 -11.30 -10.40 -15.54
CA ASP A 196 -11.65 -11.26 -16.68
C ASP A 196 -10.44 -11.87 -17.42
N GLY A 197 -9.22 -11.55 -16.95
CA GLY A 197 -7.95 -11.98 -17.54
C GLY A 197 -7.41 -11.05 -18.63
N THR A 198 -8.11 -9.95 -18.96
CA THR A 198 -7.64 -8.99 -19.96
C THR A 198 -6.38 -8.28 -19.47
N PRO A 199 -5.28 -8.27 -20.25
CA PRO A 199 -4.09 -7.51 -19.89
C PRO A 199 -4.38 -6.01 -19.94
N ALA A 200 -3.92 -5.28 -18.93
CA ALA A 200 -3.98 -3.82 -18.85
C ALA A 200 -2.60 -3.26 -18.50
N ARG A 201 -2.25 -2.09 -19.04
CA ARG A 201 -1.00 -1.42 -18.68
C ARG A 201 -1.23 -0.53 -17.47
N HIS A 202 -0.21 -0.35 -16.66
CA HIS A 202 -0.25 0.57 -15.52
C HIS A 202 -0.65 1.98 -15.97
N TYR A 203 -0.27 2.42 -17.17
CA TYR A 203 -0.73 3.64 -17.82
C TYR A 203 -2.26 3.82 -17.78
N ASP A 204 -3.01 2.74 -18.03
CA ASP A 204 -4.46 2.76 -18.16
C ASP A 204 -5.16 2.61 -16.79
N VAL A 205 -4.48 2.01 -15.80
CA VAL A 205 -5.09 1.61 -14.51
C VAL A 205 -4.41 2.20 -13.26
N HIS A 206 -3.41 3.08 -13.41
CA HIS A 206 -2.66 3.68 -12.31
C HIS A 206 -3.59 4.29 -11.25
N SER A 207 -4.49 5.18 -11.66
CA SER A 207 -5.46 5.83 -10.76
C SER A 207 -6.52 4.89 -10.16
N LEU A 208 -6.50 3.60 -10.52
CA LEU A 208 -7.38 2.57 -10.00
C LEU A 208 -6.67 1.63 -9.02
N TYR A 209 -5.37 1.79 -8.74
CA TYR A 209 -4.61 0.86 -7.91
C TYR A 209 -5.10 0.77 -6.47
N GLY A 210 -5.17 1.90 -5.75
CA GLY A 210 -5.73 1.91 -4.38
C GLY A 210 -7.20 1.49 -4.34
N TRP A 211 -7.95 1.79 -5.40
CA TRP A 211 -9.33 1.33 -5.56
C TRP A 211 -9.42 -0.21 -5.71
N SER A 212 -8.52 -0.84 -6.47
CA SER A 212 -8.54 -2.29 -6.64
C SER A 212 -8.12 -3.03 -5.37
N GLN A 213 -7.28 -2.42 -4.52
CA GLN A 213 -6.93 -2.92 -3.19
C GLN A 213 -8.07 -2.75 -2.15
N ALA A 214 -8.94 -1.75 -2.31
CA ALA A 214 -9.92 -1.34 -1.31
C ALA A 214 -10.87 -2.47 -0.88
N ARG A 215 -11.49 -3.17 -1.85
CA ARG A 215 -12.44 -4.25 -1.57
C ARG A 215 -11.78 -5.48 -0.94
N PRO A 216 -10.69 -6.04 -1.51
CA PRO A 216 -9.96 -7.16 -0.88
C PRO A 216 -9.54 -6.88 0.56
N SER A 217 -9.14 -5.64 0.87
CA SER A 217 -8.75 -5.23 2.22
C SER A 217 -9.89 -5.35 3.22
N LEU A 218 -11.08 -4.85 2.86
CA LEU A 218 -12.26 -4.95 3.72
C LEU A 218 -12.70 -6.40 3.88
N GLU A 219 -12.74 -7.17 2.80
CA GLU A 219 -13.14 -8.58 2.83
C GLU A 219 -12.17 -9.43 3.68
N ALA A 220 -10.87 -9.17 3.59
CA ALA A 220 -9.85 -9.82 4.41
C ALA A 220 -9.98 -9.46 5.89
N LEU A 221 -10.17 -8.18 6.21
CA LEU A 221 -10.42 -7.71 7.58
C LEU A 221 -11.66 -8.38 8.20
N GLN A 222 -12.76 -8.44 7.45
CA GLN A 222 -14.00 -9.08 7.90
C GLN A 222 -13.81 -10.59 8.06
N ALA A 223 -13.04 -11.22 7.18
CA ALA A 223 -12.69 -12.64 7.31
C ALA A 223 -11.86 -12.91 8.55
N ALA A 224 -10.93 -12.02 8.93
CA ALA A 224 -10.07 -12.18 10.10
C ALA A 224 -10.81 -11.91 11.42
N THR A 225 -11.51 -10.78 11.50
CA THR A 225 -12.15 -10.32 12.74
C THR A 225 -13.51 -10.94 13.00
N LYS A 226 -14.21 -11.40 11.94
CA LYS A 226 -15.63 -11.77 11.96
C LYS A 226 -16.55 -10.62 12.39
N GLU A 227 -16.07 -9.39 12.28
CA GLU A 227 -16.82 -8.16 12.56
C GLU A 227 -16.92 -7.30 11.29
N ARG A 228 -17.66 -6.18 11.36
CA ARG A 228 -17.77 -5.23 10.23
C ARG A 228 -16.42 -4.65 9.84
N GLY A 229 -15.61 -4.29 10.83
CA GLY A 229 -14.32 -3.61 10.67
C GLY A 229 -14.40 -2.22 10.04
N ILE A 230 -13.26 -1.57 9.89
CA ILE A 230 -13.06 -0.38 9.07
C ILE A 230 -11.73 -0.47 8.33
N VAL A 231 -11.72 -0.01 7.08
CA VAL A 231 -10.49 0.19 6.31
C VAL A 231 -10.37 1.66 5.92
N ILE A 232 -9.19 2.23 6.09
CA ILE A 232 -8.87 3.62 5.78
C ILE A 232 -7.81 3.61 4.67
N SER A 233 -8.09 4.23 3.51
CA SER A 233 -7.21 4.21 2.33
C SER A 233 -6.78 5.59 1.87
N ARG A 234 -5.53 5.73 1.38
CA ARG A 234 -5.03 7.00 0.85
C ARG A 234 -5.56 7.25 -0.55
N SER A 235 -5.16 6.41 -1.50
CA SER A 235 -5.61 6.51 -2.88
C SER A 235 -7.07 6.08 -2.99
N THR A 236 -7.85 6.87 -3.74
CA THR A 236 -9.27 6.63 -3.97
C THR A 236 -9.67 6.98 -5.41
N TYR A 237 -10.71 6.31 -5.90
CA TYR A 237 -11.37 6.55 -7.17
C TYR A 237 -12.90 6.57 -6.94
N PRO A 238 -13.74 7.16 -7.81
CA PRO A 238 -15.19 6.99 -7.71
C PRO A 238 -15.60 5.53 -7.41
N SER A 239 -16.44 5.37 -6.39
CA SER A 239 -16.85 4.10 -5.74
C SER A 239 -15.94 3.51 -4.64
N SER A 240 -14.70 3.99 -4.42
CA SER A 240 -13.84 3.52 -3.30
C SER A 240 -14.55 3.58 -1.95
N GLY A 241 -15.31 4.67 -1.71
CA GLY A 241 -16.09 4.89 -0.49
C GLY A 241 -17.14 3.82 -0.16
N ARG A 242 -17.41 2.89 -1.08
CA ARG A 242 -18.26 1.71 -0.83
C ARG A 242 -17.60 0.72 0.14
N TRP A 243 -16.27 0.69 0.20
CA TRP A 243 -15.52 -0.27 1.00
C TRP A 243 -14.57 0.37 2.03
N VAL A 244 -14.09 1.59 1.77
CA VAL A 244 -13.06 2.22 2.60
C VAL A 244 -13.44 3.66 2.98
N GLY A 245 -13.01 4.08 4.16
CA GLY A 245 -12.89 5.50 4.50
C GLY A 245 -11.60 6.10 3.93
N HIS A 246 -11.43 7.42 4.10
CA HIS A 246 -10.29 8.17 3.58
C HIS A 246 -9.89 9.29 4.55
N TRP A 247 -8.59 9.60 4.60
CA TRP A 247 -8.02 10.77 5.29
C TRP A 247 -7.30 11.65 4.27
N LEU A 248 -7.21 12.95 4.55
CA LEU A 248 -6.74 13.95 3.57
C LEU A 248 -5.21 13.99 3.34
N GLY A 249 -4.49 12.94 3.73
CA GLY A 249 -3.05 12.82 3.54
C GLY A 249 -2.20 13.71 4.45
N ASP A 250 -0.94 13.87 4.04
CA ASP A 250 0.14 14.48 4.81
C ASP A 250 0.03 16.01 4.84
N ASN A 251 -0.74 16.52 5.80
CA ASN A 251 -0.78 17.96 6.05
C ASN A 251 0.45 18.43 6.84
N THR A 252 0.69 19.74 6.82
CA THR A 252 1.66 20.40 7.71
C THR A 252 0.92 20.95 8.94
N ALA A 253 1.59 21.05 10.09
CA ALA A 253 1.05 21.73 11.27
C ALA A 253 1.00 23.26 11.06
N ALA A 254 0.06 23.72 10.23
CA ALA A 254 -0.11 25.12 9.82
C ALA A 254 -1.60 25.52 9.81
N TRP A 255 -1.88 26.80 10.09
CA TRP A 255 -3.25 27.30 10.26
C TRP A 255 -4.15 27.12 9.03
N ASP A 256 -3.60 27.28 7.83
CA ASP A 256 -4.35 27.13 6.58
C ASP A 256 -4.86 25.69 6.37
N GLN A 257 -4.20 24.70 6.97
CA GLN A 257 -4.55 23.29 6.85
C GLN A 257 -5.86 22.96 7.58
N LEU A 258 -6.21 23.70 8.65
CA LEU A 258 -7.52 23.56 9.30
C LEU A 258 -8.65 23.93 8.32
N HIS A 259 -8.52 25.05 7.62
CA HIS A 259 -9.51 25.46 6.63
C HIS A 259 -9.61 24.46 5.47
N LYS A 260 -8.47 23.99 4.96
CA LYS A 260 -8.42 22.97 3.89
C LYS A 260 -9.08 21.65 4.31
N SER A 261 -9.03 21.27 5.59
CA SER A 261 -9.69 20.06 6.09
C SER A 261 -11.22 20.09 5.95
N ILE A 262 -11.83 21.26 6.14
CA ILE A 262 -13.27 21.47 5.95
C ILE A 262 -13.62 21.27 4.48
N ILE A 263 -12.85 21.90 3.59
CA ILE A 263 -13.03 21.79 2.14
C ILE A 263 -12.91 20.33 1.68
N GLY A 264 -11.83 19.65 2.07
CA GLY A 264 -11.59 18.26 1.69
C GLY A 264 -12.68 17.31 2.19
N THR A 265 -13.18 17.52 3.41
CA THR A 265 -14.29 16.71 3.95
C THR A 265 -15.58 16.89 3.15
N CYS A 266 -15.91 18.12 2.75
CA CYS A 266 -17.09 18.40 1.93
C CYS A 266 -16.97 17.79 0.52
N GLN A 267 -15.80 17.86 -0.10
CA GLN A 267 -15.55 17.26 -1.42
C GLN A 267 -15.63 15.72 -1.37
N GLY A 268 -15.04 15.10 -0.36
CA GLY A 268 -15.02 13.64 -0.18
C GLY A 268 -16.38 13.02 0.14
N LYS A 269 -17.29 13.77 0.80
CA LYS A 269 -18.65 13.31 1.14
C LYS A 269 -19.62 13.23 -0.04
N GLY A 270 -19.16 13.41 -1.28
CA GLY A 270 -20.02 13.27 -2.45
C GLY A 270 -21.13 14.32 -2.49
N LEU A 271 -20.75 15.60 -2.55
CA LEU A 271 -21.65 16.71 -2.92
C LEU A 271 -22.28 16.57 -4.33
N ARG A 272 -22.22 15.40 -4.97
CA ARG A 272 -22.95 15.06 -6.21
C ARG A 272 -24.32 14.42 -5.97
N ALA A 273 -24.90 14.57 -4.77
CA ALA A 273 -26.24 14.07 -4.46
C ALA A 273 -27.36 15.13 -4.60
N TRP A 274 -27.07 16.33 -5.15
CA TRP A 274 -28.04 17.44 -5.22
C TRP A 274 -28.25 18.01 -6.63
N GLU A 275 -28.01 17.22 -7.68
CA GLU A 275 -28.43 17.58 -9.04
C GLU A 275 -29.17 16.40 -9.68
N HIS A 276 -30.46 16.28 -9.36
CA HIS A 276 -31.44 15.84 -10.33
C HIS A 276 -32.66 16.77 -10.29
N PRO A 277 -33.23 17.11 -11.47
CA PRO A 277 -34.31 18.09 -11.65
C PRO A 277 -35.66 17.64 -11.08
#